data_AF-A0A346C036-F1
#
_entry.id   AF-A0A346C036-F1
#
_cell.length_a   1.000
_cell.length_b   1.000
_cell.length_c   1.000
_cell.angle_alpha   90.00
_cell.angle_beta   90.00
_cell.angle_gamma   90.00
#
_symmetry.space_group_name_H-M   'P 1'
#
loop_
_entity.id
_entity.type
_entity.pdbx_description
1 polymer ?
#
loop_
_entity_poly.entity_id
_entity_poly.type
_entity_poly.pdbx_seq_one_letter_code
_entity_poly.pdbx_strand_id
1 'polypeptide(L)'
;MADGKPSRPKPRKPDAPLGAGTLNAAELDAQAEEVYALHKKGNSAIAIGRAMGLTKDVVERRIARARKNLSSDSADDLRTDRESSLIDMVREAHENLEAAETVAERNACVRTIADLNMKLAKLLGLEVPAKITLEMEEAVTLFHTKPDPVWGD
;
A
#
# COMPACT_ATOMS: atom_id res chain seq x y z
N MET A 1 35.96 -36.97 5.95
CA MET A 1 34.74 -36.46 5.29
C MET A 1 33.63 -36.51 6.32
N ALA A 2 33.13 -35.36 6.76
CA ALA A 2 32.01 -35.25 7.69
C ALA A 2 31.15 -34.08 7.22
N ASP A 3 30.10 -34.39 6.46
CA ASP A 3 29.16 -33.44 5.89
C ASP A 3 28.24 -32.88 6.97
N GLY A 4 28.66 -31.79 7.60
CA GLY A 4 27.82 -30.97 8.47
C GLY A 4 26.76 -30.22 7.67
N LYS A 5 25.60 -30.82 7.45
CA LYS A 5 24.43 -30.10 6.90
C LYS A 5 23.94 -29.07 7.93
N PRO A 6 23.79 -27.78 7.59
CA PRO A 6 23.28 -26.79 8.52
C PRO A 6 21.79 -27.06 8.80
N SER A 7 21.46 -27.17 10.09
CA SER A 7 20.10 -27.35 10.60
C SER A 7 19.21 -26.20 10.10
N ARG A 8 18.13 -26.54 9.39
CA ARG A 8 17.12 -25.56 8.98
C ARG A 8 16.60 -24.83 10.23
N PRO A 9 16.52 -23.48 10.24
CA PRO A 9 15.88 -22.77 11.33
C PRO A 9 14.45 -23.26 11.50
N LYS A 10 14.05 -23.60 12.74
CA LYS A 10 12.65 -23.90 13.07
C LYS A 10 11.78 -22.74 12.58
N PRO A 11 10.58 -22.99 12.00
CA PRO A 11 9.67 -21.92 11.64
C PRO A 11 9.40 -21.09 12.90
N ARG A 12 9.66 -19.78 12.82
CA ARG A 12 9.34 -18.84 13.89
C ARG A 12 7.85 -19.03 14.20
N LYS A 13 7.53 -19.22 15.48
CA LYS A 13 6.13 -19.13 15.94
C LYS A 13 5.60 -17.77 15.44
N PRO A 14 4.36 -17.69 14.94
CA PRO A 14 3.78 -16.41 14.59
C PRO A 14 3.62 -15.65 15.90
N ASP A 15 4.58 -14.78 16.20
CA ASP A 15 4.52 -13.87 17.33
C ASP A 15 3.25 -13.04 17.19
N ALA A 16 2.34 -13.31 18.13
CA ALA A 16 1.03 -12.74 18.20
C ALA A 16 1.12 -11.22 18.43
N PRO A 17 0.27 -10.42 17.76
CA PRO A 17 -0.19 -9.20 18.40
C PRO A 17 -1.11 -9.62 19.54
N LEU A 18 -0.63 -9.39 20.76
CA LEU A 18 -1.42 -9.37 21.98
C LEU A 18 -2.50 -8.30 21.85
N GLY A 19 -3.74 -8.73 21.59
CA GLY A 19 -4.87 -7.79 21.47
C GLY A 19 -6.23 -8.41 21.14
N ALA A 20 -6.35 -9.73 21.07
CA ALA A 20 -7.64 -10.40 20.96
C ALA A 20 -7.78 -11.40 22.10
N GLY A 21 -8.59 -11.06 23.09
CA GLY A 21 -9.33 -12.09 23.82
C GLY A 21 -9.96 -13.03 22.81
N THR A 22 -10.01 -14.31 23.16
CA THR A 22 -10.37 -15.46 22.33
C THR A 22 -11.71 -15.32 21.61
N LEU A 23 -11.75 -14.56 20.52
CA LEU A 23 -12.92 -14.51 19.65
C LEU A 23 -13.02 -15.84 18.90
N ASN A 24 -14.21 -16.43 18.92
CA ASN A 24 -14.48 -17.62 18.13
C ASN A 24 -14.46 -17.29 16.63
N ALA A 25 -14.42 -18.30 15.76
CA ALA A 25 -14.30 -18.08 14.32
C ALA A 25 -15.42 -17.19 13.76
N ALA A 26 -16.64 -17.28 14.29
CA ALA A 26 -17.80 -16.50 13.87
C ALA A 26 -17.72 -15.03 14.32
N GLU A 27 -17.24 -14.76 15.53
CA GLU A 27 -17.02 -13.41 16.04
C GLU A 27 -15.90 -12.70 15.27
N LEU A 28 -14.86 -13.43 14.87
CA LEU A 28 -13.80 -12.93 14.01
C LEU A 28 -14.31 -12.61 12.60
N ASP A 29 -15.32 -13.33 12.10
CA ASP A 29 -15.96 -13.05 10.81
C ASP A 29 -16.90 -11.85 10.90
N ALA A 30 -17.71 -11.74 11.96
CA ALA A 30 -18.55 -10.57 12.21
C ALA A 30 -17.72 -9.28 12.36
N GLN A 31 -16.62 -9.35 13.12
CA GLN A 31 -15.69 -8.22 13.24
C GLN A 31 -14.99 -7.90 11.91
N ALA A 32 -14.70 -8.92 11.09
CA ALA A 32 -14.14 -8.71 9.76
C ALA A 32 -15.12 -8.01 8.81
N GLU A 33 -16.40 -8.38 8.85
CA GLU A 33 -17.46 -7.73 8.07
C GLU A 33 -17.67 -6.26 8.49
N GLU A 34 -17.66 -5.97 9.79
CA GLU A 34 -17.76 -4.60 10.31
C GLU A 34 -16.57 -3.73 9.86
N VAL A 35 -15.35 -4.25 10.02
CA VAL A 35 -14.13 -3.61 9.52
C VAL A 35 -14.22 -3.37 8.01
N TYR A 36 -14.69 -4.35 7.26
CA TYR A 36 -14.80 -4.26 5.81
C TYR A 36 -15.89 -3.26 5.35
N ALA A 37 -17.00 -3.16 6.07
CA ALA A 37 -18.03 -2.16 5.81
C ALA A 37 -17.52 -0.72 6.03
N LEU A 38 -16.68 -0.51 7.05
CA LEU A 38 -16.01 0.79 7.26
C LEU A 38 -14.97 1.08 6.17
N HIS A 39 -14.24 0.05 5.73
CA HIS A 39 -13.30 0.16 4.62
C HIS A 39 -14.00 0.55 3.32
N LYS A 40 -15.14 -0.07 2.99
CA LYS A 40 -15.98 0.28 1.83
C LYS A 40 -16.48 1.72 1.83
N LYS A 41 -16.64 2.33 3.01
CA LYS A 41 -17.02 3.74 3.16
C LYS A 41 -15.84 4.71 2.92
N GLY A 42 -14.67 4.22 2.53
CA GLY A 42 -13.48 5.01 2.24
C GLY A 42 -12.63 5.35 3.47
N ASN A 43 -12.86 4.69 4.61
CA ASN A 43 -12.02 4.89 5.78
C ASN A 43 -10.69 4.15 5.63
N SER A 44 -9.58 4.83 5.88
CA SER A 44 -8.26 4.20 5.86
C SER A 44 -8.11 3.17 6.98
N ALA A 45 -7.25 2.16 6.78
CA ALA A 45 -6.98 1.13 7.80
C ALA A 45 -6.53 1.73 9.15
N ILE A 46 -5.83 2.87 9.09
CA ILE A 46 -5.39 3.62 10.28
C ILE A 46 -6.59 4.26 11.00
N ALA A 47 -7.51 4.89 10.26
CA ALA A 47 -8.70 5.50 10.84
C ALA A 47 -9.63 4.46 11.47
N ILE A 48 -9.81 3.32 10.79
CA ILE A 48 -10.58 2.17 11.31
C ILE A 48 -9.91 1.62 12.57
N GLY A 49 -8.59 1.44 12.55
CA GLY A 49 -7.82 0.98 13.71
C GLY A 49 -8.00 1.88 14.91
N ARG A 50 -7.94 3.20 14.72
CA ARG A 50 -8.20 4.18 15.79
C ARG A 50 -9.63 4.11 16.33
N ALA A 51 -10.61 3.94 15.45
CA ALA A 51 -12.03 3.87 15.85
C ALA A 51 -12.38 2.58 16.61
N MET A 52 -11.77 1.45 16.24
CA MET A 52 -12.08 0.13 16.79
C MET A 52 -11.08 -0.34 17.85
N GLY A 53 -10.05 0.45 18.17
CA GLY A 53 -8.98 0.05 19.10
C GLY A 53 -8.10 -1.08 18.55
N LEU A 54 -7.95 -1.17 17.23
CA LEU A 54 -7.18 -2.20 16.54
C LEU A 54 -5.89 -1.61 15.94
N THR A 55 -4.84 -2.42 15.84
CA THR A 55 -3.64 -2.02 15.08
C THR A 55 -3.90 -2.11 13.57
N LYS A 56 -3.16 -1.33 12.77
CA LYS A 56 -3.25 -1.36 11.29
C LYS A 56 -3.15 -2.79 10.76
N ASP A 57 -2.18 -3.58 11.23
CA ASP A 57 -1.98 -4.98 10.82
C ASP A 57 -3.17 -5.90 11.17
N VAL A 58 -3.91 -5.61 12.24
CA VAL A 58 -5.11 -6.38 12.61
C VAL A 58 -6.25 -5.99 11.68
N VAL A 59 -6.43 -4.71 11.40
CA VAL A 59 -7.43 -4.21 10.44
C VAL A 59 -7.20 -4.81 9.05
N GLU A 60 -5.97 -4.80 8.55
CA GLU A 60 -5.64 -5.39 7.24
C GLU A 60 -5.92 -6.90 7.19
N ARG A 61 -5.61 -7.64 8.26
CA ARG A 61 -5.95 -9.07 8.36
C ARG A 61 -7.46 -9.32 8.41
N ARG A 62 -8.23 -8.43 9.04
CA ARG A 62 -9.71 -8.50 9.09
C ARG A 62 -10.31 -8.22 7.72
N ILE A 63 -9.81 -7.21 7.01
CA ILE A 63 -10.18 -6.94 5.61
C ILE A 63 -9.91 -8.17 4.73
N ALA A 64 -8.71 -8.76 4.83
CA ALA A 64 -8.36 -9.95 4.05
C ALA A 64 -9.24 -11.17 4.38
N ARG A 65 -9.66 -11.32 5.64
CA ARG A 65 -10.59 -12.38 6.07
C ARG A 65 -11.99 -12.17 5.49
N ALA A 66 -12.53 -10.96 5.59
CA ALA A 66 -13.84 -10.62 5.02
C ALA A 66 -13.86 -10.89 3.51
N ARG A 67 -12.80 -10.52 2.78
CA ARG A 67 -12.63 -10.81 1.34
C ARG A 67 -12.69 -12.30 1.03
N LYS A 68 -12.00 -13.15 1.80
CA LYS A 68 -12.00 -14.60 1.58
C LYS A 68 -13.41 -15.21 1.73
N ASN A 69 -14.23 -14.62 2.60
CA ASN A 69 -15.60 -15.08 2.84
C ASN A 69 -16.59 -14.54 1.77
N LEU A 70 -16.29 -13.40 1.16
CA LEU A 70 -17.00 -12.84 0.01
C LEU A 70 -16.49 -13.52 -1.27
N SER A 71 -16.93 -14.74 -1.54
CA SER A 71 -16.47 -15.56 -2.69
C SER A 71 -16.89 -15.05 -4.08
N SER A 72 -17.06 -13.75 -4.26
CA SER A 72 -17.28 -13.08 -5.53
C SER A 72 -16.88 -11.62 -5.37
N ASP A 73 -15.59 -11.34 -5.54
CA ASP A 73 -15.12 -9.96 -5.66
C ASP A 73 -15.91 -9.28 -6.79
N SER A 74 -16.75 -8.30 -6.45
CA SER A 74 -17.22 -7.37 -7.47
C SER A 74 -15.98 -6.59 -7.94
N ALA A 75 -15.84 -6.33 -9.23
CA ALA A 75 -14.73 -5.55 -9.75
C ALA A 75 -14.60 -4.16 -9.07
N ASP A 76 -15.69 -3.68 -8.48
CA ASP A 76 -15.75 -2.43 -7.73
C ASP A 76 -15.05 -2.53 -6.37
N ASP A 77 -15.21 -3.64 -5.65
CA ASP A 77 -14.54 -3.87 -4.36
C ASP A 77 -13.00 -3.89 -4.55
N LEU A 78 -12.53 -4.59 -5.58
CA LEU A 78 -11.11 -4.62 -5.95
C LEU A 78 -10.60 -3.24 -6.39
N ARG A 79 -11.45 -2.43 -7.03
CA ARG A 79 -11.11 -1.06 -7.44
C ARG A 79 -10.92 -0.17 -6.22
N THR A 80 -11.87 -0.17 -5.28
CA THR A 80 -11.80 0.61 -4.03
C THR A 80 -10.58 0.24 -3.19
N ASP A 81 -10.24 -1.05 -3.11
CA ASP A 81 -9.04 -1.51 -2.39
C ASP A 81 -7.74 -0.98 -3.00
N ARG A 82 -7.64 -1.04 -4.33
CA ARG A 82 -6.48 -0.54 -5.07
C ARG A 82 -6.39 0.97 -5.00
N GLU A 83 -7.52 1.67 -5.04
CA GLU A 83 -7.61 3.10 -4.82
C GLU A 83 -7.06 3.48 -3.43
N SER A 84 -7.57 2.85 -2.36
CA SER A 84 -7.09 3.14 -0.99
C SER A 84 -5.60 2.86 -0.84
N SER A 85 -5.11 1.77 -1.41
CA SER A 85 -3.67 1.42 -1.36
C SER A 85 -2.81 2.44 -2.10
N LEU A 86 -3.26 2.92 -3.27
CA LEU A 86 -2.58 3.96 -4.03
C LEU A 86 -2.57 5.29 -3.27
N ILE A 87 -3.67 5.67 -2.64
CA ILE A 87 -3.77 6.90 -1.83
C ILE A 87 -2.79 6.84 -0.65
N ASP A 88 -2.71 5.71 0.06
CA ASP A 88 -1.79 5.56 1.19
C ASP A 88 -0.33 5.63 0.73
N MET A 89 0.02 5.02 -0.42
CA MET A 89 1.37 5.14 -1.01
C MET A 89 1.69 6.58 -1.45
N VAL A 90 0.72 7.33 -1.98
CA VAL A 90 0.91 8.75 -2.34
C VAL A 90 1.21 9.58 -1.10
N ARG A 91 0.49 9.35 0.00
CA ARG A 91 0.76 10.04 1.29
C ARG A 91 2.16 9.73 1.80
N GLU A 92 2.55 8.46 1.83
CA GLU A 92 3.89 8.04 2.25
C GLU A 92 4.99 8.66 1.36
N ALA A 93 4.75 8.73 0.04
CA ALA A 93 5.69 9.37 -0.88
C ALA A 93 5.81 10.89 -0.65
N HIS A 94 4.74 11.56 -0.22
CA HIS A 94 4.77 12.96 0.21
C HIS A 94 5.52 13.15 1.53
N GLU A 95 5.31 12.28 2.52
CA GLU A 95 6.07 12.29 3.78
C GLU A 95 7.58 12.09 3.52
N ASN A 96 7.92 11.17 2.62
CA ASN A 96 9.31 10.95 2.18
C ASN A 96 9.89 12.15 1.43
N LEU A 97 9.07 12.89 0.66
CA LEU A 97 9.50 14.12 -0.01
C LEU A 97 9.82 15.23 1.00
N GLU A 98 9.04 15.35 2.07
CA GLU A 98 9.29 16.31 3.16
C GLU A 98 10.55 15.97 3.95
N ALA A 99 10.86 14.69 4.10
CA ALA A 99 12.06 14.20 4.79
C ALA A 99 13.32 14.13 3.91
N ALA A 100 13.23 14.39 2.60
CA ALA A 100 14.34 14.24 1.67
C ALA A 100 15.40 15.35 1.85
N GLU A 101 16.63 14.96 2.12
CA GLU A 101 17.74 15.90 2.38
C GLU A 101 18.47 16.28 1.10
N THR A 102 18.50 15.38 0.11
CA THR A 102 19.22 15.58 -1.15
C THR A 102 18.29 15.92 -2.31
N VAL A 103 18.85 16.56 -3.35
CA VAL A 103 18.14 16.82 -4.62
C VAL A 103 17.77 15.50 -5.31
N ALA A 104 18.65 14.48 -5.22
CA ALA A 104 18.41 13.17 -5.81
C ALA A 104 17.21 12.45 -5.16
N GLU A 105 17.11 12.47 -3.83
CA GLU A 105 15.98 11.91 -3.08
C GLU A 105 14.69 12.66 -3.40
N ARG A 106 14.71 14.00 -3.41
CA ARG A 106 13.53 14.80 -3.80
C ARG A 106 13.06 14.45 -5.21
N ASN A 107 13.97 14.32 -6.17
CA ASN A 107 13.64 13.95 -7.55
C ASN A 107 13.05 12.53 -7.61
N ALA A 108 13.55 11.58 -6.82
CA ALA A 108 13.01 10.22 -6.75
C ALA A 108 11.60 10.18 -6.13
N CYS A 109 11.35 10.97 -5.07
CA CYS A 109 10.03 11.09 -4.45
C CYS A 109 9.03 11.73 -5.41
N VAL A 110 9.38 12.83 -6.10
CA VAL A 110 8.52 13.47 -7.10
C VAL A 110 8.15 12.51 -8.23
N ARG A 111 9.11 11.73 -8.74
CA ARG A 111 8.84 10.68 -9.75
C ARG A 111 7.83 9.64 -9.23
N THR A 112 8.04 9.18 -8.01
CA THR A 112 7.19 8.17 -7.38
C THR A 112 5.75 8.69 -7.18
N ILE A 113 5.59 9.93 -6.71
CA ILE A 113 4.27 10.58 -6.56
C ILE A 113 3.56 10.66 -7.91
N ALA A 114 4.27 11.09 -8.96
CA ALA A 114 3.70 11.22 -10.29
C ALA A 114 3.24 9.87 -10.86
N ASP A 115 4.06 8.82 -10.73
CA ASP A 115 3.71 7.46 -11.15
C ASP A 115 2.49 6.90 -10.41
N LEU A 116 2.40 7.14 -9.10
CA LEU A 116 1.27 6.71 -8.28
C LEU A 116 -0.02 7.45 -8.66
N ASN A 117 0.06 8.76 -8.88
CA ASN A 117 -1.07 9.57 -9.35
C ASN A 117 -1.54 9.14 -10.74
N MET A 118 -0.62 8.76 -11.64
CA MET A 118 -0.97 8.24 -12.96
C MET A 118 -1.71 6.89 -12.86
N LYS A 119 -1.27 6.01 -11.96
CA LYS A 119 -1.96 4.73 -11.69
C LYS A 119 -3.34 4.95 -11.09
N LEU A 120 -3.48 5.93 -10.19
CA LEU A 120 -4.75 6.31 -9.59
C LEU A 120 -5.72 6.88 -10.64
N ALA A 121 -5.25 7.79 -11.49
CA ALA A 121 -6.05 8.36 -12.58
C ALA A 121 -6.55 7.29 -13.56
N LYS A 122 -5.68 6.35 -13.97
CA LYS A 122 -6.06 5.20 -14.81
C LYS A 122 -7.11 4.32 -14.14
N LEU A 123 -6.99 4.09 -12.84
CA LEU A 123 -7.92 3.28 -12.06
C LEU A 123 -9.31 3.92 -11.95
N LEU A 124 -9.37 5.25 -11.85
CA LEU A 124 -10.59 6.05 -11.80
C LEU A 124 -11.19 6.33 -13.19
N GLY A 125 -10.52 5.90 -14.28
CA GLY A 125 -10.96 6.19 -15.65
C GLY A 125 -10.83 7.67 -16.03
N LEU A 126 -10.00 8.43 -15.30
CA LEU A 126 -9.72 9.83 -15.61
C LEU A 126 -8.70 9.89 -16.74
N GLU A 127 -9.03 10.61 -17.83
CA GLU A 127 -8.06 10.96 -18.84
C GLU A 127 -7.05 11.95 -18.24
N VAL A 128 -5.81 11.49 -18.09
CA VAL A 128 -4.70 12.38 -17.73
C VAL A 128 -4.45 13.28 -18.94
N PRO A 129 -4.42 14.62 -18.80
CA PRO A 129 -4.19 15.52 -19.91
C PRO A 129 -2.92 15.13 -20.67
N ALA A 130 -3.02 14.99 -22.00
CA ALA A 130 -1.96 14.49 -22.88
C ALA A 130 -0.61 15.22 -22.70
N LYS A 131 -0.65 16.48 -22.26
CA LYS A 131 0.53 17.29 -21.98
C LYS A 131 1.34 16.78 -20.77
N ILE A 132 0.67 16.35 -19.70
CA ILE A 132 1.32 15.83 -18.48
C ILE A 132 1.92 14.45 -18.76
N THR A 133 1.23 13.62 -19.55
CA THR A 133 1.77 12.33 -20.00
C THR A 133 2.99 12.49 -20.89
N LEU A 134 2.98 13.42 -21.85
CA LEU A 134 4.14 13.74 -22.68
C LEU A 134 5.32 14.25 -21.85
N GLU A 135 5.10 15.20 -20.93
CA GLU A 135 6.17 15.73 -20.07
C GLU A 135 6.75 14.65 -19.14
N MET A 136 5.92 13.72 -18.64
CA MET A 136 6.38 12.58 -17.83
C MET A 136 7.10 11.52 -18.67
N GLU A 137 6.63 11.19 -19.87
CA GLU A 137 7.29 10.25 -20.78
C GLU A 137 8.64 10.79 -21.28
N GLU A 138 8.72 12.08 -21.58
CA GLU A 138 9.96 12.79 -21.90
C GLU A 138 10.92 12.80 -20.70
N ALA A 139 10.42 13.05 -19.49
CA ALA A 139 11.22 12.97 -18.28
C ALA A 139 11.78 11.55 -18.08
N VAL A 140 10.93 10.52 -18.14
CA VAL A 140 11.32 9.10 -17.99
C VAL A 140 12.37 8.69 -19.05
N THR A 141 12.19 9.08 -20.31
CA THR A 141 13.16 8.77 -21.39
C THR A 141 14.48 9.52 -21.21
N LEU A 142 14.47 10.78 -20.77
CA LEU A 142 15.68 11.53 -20.42
C LEU A 142 16.47 10.84 -19.30
N PHE A 143 15.79 10.31 -18.28
CA PHE A 143 16.41 9.66 -17.13
C PHE A 143 16.92 8.23 -17.41
N HIS A 144 16.34 7.50 -18.36
CA HIS A 144 16.85 6.19 -18.78
C HIS A 144 18.03 6.26 -19.75
N THR A 145 18.18 7.38 -20.47
CA THR A 145 19.19 7.53 -21.52
C THR A 145 20.38 8.42 -21.13
N LYS A 146 20.26 9.23 -20.07
CA LYS A 146 21.36 10.04 -19.56
C LYS A 146 21.66 9.72 -18.09
N PRO A 147 22.94 9.55 -17.72
CA PRO A 147 23.32 9.57 -16.31
C PRO A 147 22.91 10.92 -15.71
N ASP A 148 22.48 10.90 -14.44
CA ASP A 148 21.97 12.07 -13.72
C ASP A 148 22.83 13.30 -14.04
N PRO A 149 22.23 14.41 -14.53
CA PRO A 149 23.00 15.63 -14.72
C PRO A 149 23.54 16.04 -13.35
N VAL A 150 24.86 15.97 -13.20
CA VAL A 150 25.59 16.58 -12.08
C VAL A 150 25.35 18.08 -12.21
N TRP A 151 24.32 18.58 -11.53
CA TRP A 151 24.17 20.01 -11.31
C TRP A 151 25.20 20.35 -10.24
N GLY A 152 26.38 20.76 -10.70
CA GLY A 152 27.56 20.98 -9.87
C GLY A 152 27.41 22.13 -8.86
N ASP A 153 28.11 21.92 -7.75
CA ASP A 153 28.49 22.74 -6.58
C ASP A 153 27.49 23.75 -5.98
#